data_AF-A0AAN8WL44-F1
#
_entry.id   AF-A0AAN8WL44-F1
#
_cell.length_a   1.000
_cell.length_b   1.000
_cell.length_c   1.000
_cell.angle_alpha   90.00
_cell.angle_beta   90.00
_cell.angle_gamma   90.00
#
_symmetry.space_group_name_H-M   'P 1'
#
loop_
_entity.id
_entity.type
_entity.pdbx_description
1 polymer ?
#
loop_
_entity_poly.entity_id
_entity_poly.type
_entity_poly.pdbx_seq_one_letter_code
_entity_poly.pdbx_strand_id
1 'polypeptide(L)' 'LSEEELLIRAREERAAIVGRYHLGREVGAIIVPWEDPEFEIYHATDRYGFIQFSLVFFLMHL' A
#
# COMPACT_ATOMS: atom_id res chain seq x y z
N LEU A 1 -1.79 -29.08 1.86
CA LEU A 1 -2.08 -28.48 0.55
C LEU A 1 -1.19 -29.11 -0.49
N SER A 2 -1.75 -29.50 -1.63
CA SER A 2 -0.98 -29.91 -2.81
C SER A 2 -0.35 -28.68 -3.49
N GLU A 3 0.64 -28.93 -4.37
CA GLU A 3 1.26 -27.87 -5.17
C GLU A 3 0.24 -27.16 -6.09
N GLU A 4 -0.71 -27.92 -6.62
CA GLU A 4 -1.80 -27.39 -7.44
C GLU A 4 -2.70 -26.43 -6.66
N GLU A 5 -3.10 -26.82 -5.43
CA GLU A 5 -3.91 -25.99 -4.55
C GLU A 5 -3.17 -24.68 -4.19
N LEU A 6 -1.85 -24.74 -3.96
CA LEU A 6 -1.03 -23.55 -3.71
C LEU A 6 -0.98 -22.63 -4.94
N LEU A 7 -0.87 -23.19 -6.14
CA LEU A 7 -0.81 -22.40 -7.37
C LEU A 7 -2.13 -21.68 -7.66
N ILE A 8 -3.26 -22.35 -7.42
CA ILE A 8 -4.61 -21.77 -7.55
C ILE A 8 -4.74 -20.61 -6.57
N ARG A 9 -4.44 -20.85 -5.29
CA ARG A 9 -4.51 -19.81 -4.25
C ARG A 9 -3.63 -18.60 -4.58
N ALA A 10 -2.40 -18.82 -5.02
CA ALA A 10 -1.49 -17.74 -5.38
C ALA A 10 -2.00 -16.91 -6.58
N ARG A 11 -2.71 -17.53 -7.52
CA ARG A 11 -3.34 -16.81 -8.65
C ARG A 11 -4.47 -15.91 -8.15
N GLU A 12 -5.33 -16.43 -7.29
CA GLU A 12 -6.45 -15.68 -6.70
C GLU A 12 -5.95 -14.50 -5.86
N GLU A 13 -4.94 -14.72 -5.01
CA GLU A 13 -4.32 -13.67 -4.20
C GLU A 13 -3.71 -12.57 -5.07
N ARG A 14 -2.99 -12.92 -6.14
CA ARG A 14 -2.46 -11.93 -7.10
C ARG A 14 -3.56 -11.13 -7.78
N ALA A 15 -4.63 -11.78 -8.24
CA ALA A 15 -5.74 -11.09 -8.89
C ALA A 15 -6.43 -10.12 -7.93
N ALA A 16 -6.63 -10.51 -6.66
CA ALA A 16 -7.21 -9.65 -5.64
C ALA A 16 -6.32 -8.42 -5.35
N ILE A 17 -5.00 -8.60 -5.24
CA ILE A 17 -4.05 -7.50 -5.04
C ILE A 17 -4.11 -6.49 -6.20
N VAL A 18 -4.02 -7.00 -7.44
CA VAL A 18 -4.07 -6.15 -8.65
C VAL A 18 -5.42 -5.43 -8.75
N GLY A 19 -6.52 -6.10 -8.43
CA GLY A 19 -7.85 -5.50 -8.38
C GLY A 19 -7.94 -4.31 -7.42
N ARG A 20 -7.31 -4.37 -6.24
CA ARG A 20 -7.27 -3.24 -5.30
C ARG A 20 -6.53 -2.03 -5.89
N TYR A 21 -5.42 -2.25 -6.57
CA TYR A 21 -4.69 -1.15 -7.24
C TYR A 21 -5.49 -0.53 -8.38
N HIS A 22 -6.26 -1.32 -9.13
CA HIS A 22 -7.14 -0.79 -10.17
C HIS A 22 -8.27 0.07 -9.62
N LEU A 23 -8.85 -0.30 -8.47
CA LEU A 23 -9.90 0.48 -7.81
C LEU A 23 -9.37 1.78 -7.19
N GLY A 24 -8.10 1.80 -6.76
CA GLY A 24 -7.49 2.99 -6.16
C GLY A 24 -8.18 3.39 -4.84
N ARG A 25 -8.45 4.69 -4.70
CA ARG A 25 -9.13 5.29 -3.52
C ARG A 25 -10.60 5.66 -3.79
N GLU A 26 -11.22 5.01 -4.77
CA GLU A 26 -12.63 5.25 -5.11
C GLU A 26 -13.59 4.85 -3.97
N VAL A 27 -14.83 5.35 -4.03
CA VAL A 27 -15.86 5.07 -3.03
C VAL A 27 -16.10 3.56 -2.94
N GLY A 28 -15.86 2.99 -1.76
CA GLY A 28 -15.97 1.54 -1.51
C GLY A 28 -14.63 0.78 -1.51
N ALA A 29 -13.51 1.45 -1.79
CA ALA A 29 -12.18 0.87 -1.58
C ALA A 29 -11.95 0.57 -0.09
N ILE A 30 -11.59 -0.68 0.21
CA ILE A 30 -11.19 -1.08 1.56
C ILE A 30 -9.69 -0.82 1.68
N ILE A 31 -9.34 0.26 2.34
CA ILE A 31 -7.96 0.60 2.69
C ILE A 31 -7.81 0.31 4.17
N VAL A 32 -7.01 -0.71 4.47
CA VAL A 32 -6.65 -1.02 5.85
C VAL A 32 -5.67 0.01 6.39
N PRO A 33 -5.63 0.29 7.70
CA PRO A 33 -4.87 1.42 8.23
C PRO A 33 -3.40 1.46 7.82
N TRP A 34 -2.73 0.31 7.71
CA TRP A 34 -1.33 0.26 7.27
C TRP A 34 -1.11 0.44 5.76
N GLU A 35 -2.16 0.37 4.94
CA GLU A 35 -2.14 0.69 3.50
C GLU A 35 -2.41 2.18 3.23
N ASP A 36 -2.75 2.96 4.27
CA ASP A 36 -3.00 4.38 4.18
C ASP A 36 -1.75 5.19 4.57
N PRO A 37 -1.12 5.96 3.66
CA PRO A 37 0.04 6.78 3.98
C PRO A 37 -0.31 7.96 4.90
N GLU A 38 -1.59 8.25 5.12
CA GLU A 38 -2.06 9.22 6.11
C GLU A 38 -2.17 8.62 7.53
N PHE A 39 -2.04 7.30 7.68
CA PHE A 39 -2.12 6.64 8.99
C PHE A 39 -0.79 6.76 9.74
N GLU A 40 -0.69 7.81 10.56
CA GLU A 40 0.57 8.33 11.15
C GLU A 40 1.30 7.44 12.17
N ILE A 41 0.83 6.22 12.50
CA ILE A 41 1.52 5.36 13.48
C ILE A 41 2.94 5.00 12.99
N TYR A 42 3.14 4.87 11.67
CA TYR A 42 4.45 4.60 11.09
C TYR A 42 5.33 5.86 10.91
N HIS A 43 4.75 7.07 10.93
CA HIS A 43 5.54 8.32 10.91
C HIS A 43 6.22 8.59 12.26
N ALA A 44 5.59 8.17 13.36
CA ALA A 44 6.12 8.39 14.71
C ALA A 44 7.33 7.50 15.05
N THR A 45 7.48 6.36 14.35
CA THR A 45 8.60 5.43 14.57
C THR A 45 9.36 5.23 13.27
N ASP A 46 10.14 6.25 12.94
CA ASP A 46 11.13 6.19 11.87
C ASP A 46 12.20 5.13 12.16
N ARG A 47 11.88 3.85 11.95
CA ARG A 47 12.86 2.77 12.07
C ARG A 47 13.67 2.57 10.77
N TYR A 48 13.24 3.13 9.64
CA TYR A 48 13.85 2.91 8.33
C TYR A 48 14.04 4.16 7.43
N GLY A 49 13.69 5.37 7.84
CA GLY A 49 14.11 6.63 7.19
C GLY A 49 13.45 6.96 5.85
N PHE A 50 12.49 6.17 5.36
CA PHE A 50 12.02 6.28 3.96
C PHE A 50 10.90 7.30 3.72
N ILE A 51 10.31 7.90 4.77
CA ILE A 51 9.27 8.93 4.61
C ILE A 51 9.82 10.28 5.10
N GLN A 52 10.69 10.88 4.29
CA GLN A 52 11.14 12.26 4.52
C GLN A 52 10.17 13.24 3.83
N PHE A 53 9.22 13.79 4.59
CA PHE A 53 8.24 14.80 4.15
C PHE A 53 8.82 16.18 3.75
N SER A 54 10.13 16.32 3.55
CA SER A 54 10.77 17.63 3.34
C SER A 54 11.25 17.90 1.91
N LEU A 55 11.39 16.91 1.02
CA LEU A 55 11.92 17.19 -0.33
C LEU A 55 10.87 17.75 -1.31
N VAL A 56 9.59 17.47 -1.07
CA VAL A 56 8.48 17.95 -1.93
C VAL A 56 8.19 19.44 -1.69
N PHE A 57 8.41 19.94 -0.48
CA PHE A 57 8.15 21.35 -0.16
C PHE A 57 9.19 22.31 -0.77
N PHE A 58 10.43 21.85 -0.99
CA PHE A 58 11.51 22.67 -1.53
C PHE A 58 11.44 22.86 -3.06
N LEU A 59 10.78 21.95 -3.78
CA LEU A 59 10.64 22.02 -5.25
C LEU A 59 9.40 22.79 -5.74
N MET A 60 8.46 23.14 -4.86
CA MET A 60 7.28 23.96 -5.21
C MET A 60 7.51 25.48 -5.06
N HIS A 61 8.68 25.91 -4.59
CA HIS A 61 9.03 27.33 -4.42
C HIS A 61 10.33 27.73 -5.14
N LEU A 62 10.71 26.99 -6.19
CA LEU A 62 11.77 27.39 -7.13
C LEU A 62 11.27 27.37 -8.57
#